data_AF-A0A9W4NCX9-F1
#
_entry.id   AF-A0A9W4NCX9-F1
#
_cell.length_a   1.000
_cell.length_b   1.000
_cell.length_c   1.000
_cell.angle_alpha   90.00
_cell.angle_beta   90.00
_cell.angle_gamma   90.00
#
_symmetry.space_group_name_H-M   'P 1'
#
loop_
_entity.id
_entity.type
_entity.pdbx_description
1 polymer ?
#
loop_
_entity_poly.entity_id
_entity_poly.type
_entity_poly.pdbx_seq_one_letter_code
_entity_poly.pdbx_strand_id
1 'polypeptide(L)'
;MQYGAYHNNPVNVAIHITCVPILLVTGIVLACNCPPLFPVPSAIEVANLPANAGTIGAIIYATFYILLEPIAGGLLAPALIAAAYYGNYFLSTHGSIVNYWAGGIHVVSWLAQFVGHGAFEKRAPALLDNLVQALLLAPLFVWMEVLFFFGYRPELKERFDKGVEVEIEKFRKQRKEAETSQGKQ
;
A
#
# COMPACT_ATOMS: atom_id res chain seq x y z
N MET A 1 4.72 -0.70 -15.47
CA MET A 1 4.43 -0.74 -14.02
C MET A 1 3.25 0.17 -13.78
N GLN A 2 2.12 -0.38 -13.35
CA GLN A 2 0.79 0.19 -13.59
C GLN A 2 0.42 1.38 -12.68
N TYR A 3 1.22 1.75 -11.67
CA TYR A 3 0.80 2.66 -10.60
C TYR A 3 0.57 4.12 -11.06
N GLY A 4 1.59 4.81 -11.59
CA GLY A 4 1.40 6.18 -12.06
C GLY A 4 0.49 6.30 -13.29
N ALA A 5 0.21 5.20 -14.00
CA ALA A 5 -0.68 5.22 -15.16
C ALA A 5 -2.16 5.48 -14.81
N TYR A 6 -2.54 5.41 -13.53
CA TYR A 6 -3.86 5.73 -12.97
C TYR A 6 -3.95 7.12 -12.31
N HIS A 7 -2.97 7.99 -12.54
CA HIS A 7 -2.78 9.22 -11.76
C HIS A 7 -2.77 10.49 -12.63
N ASN A 8 -3.81 10.71 -13.44
CA ASN A 8 -4.01 12.01 -14.09
C ASN A 8 -4.88 12.94 -13.23
N ASN A 9 -5.74 12.38 -12.37
CA ASN A 9 -6.59 13.18 -11.50
C ASN A 9 -5.90 13.45 -10.14
N PRO A 10 -5.64 14.71 -9.76
CA PRO A 10 -4.97 15.04 -8.49
C PRO A 10 -5.76 14.59 -7.25
N VAL A 11 -7.09 14.48 -7.34
CA VAL A 11 -7.93 13.97 -6.25
C VAL A 11 -7.69 12.48 -6.05
N ASN A 12 -7.59 11.70 -7.13
CA ASN A 12 -7.31 10.28 -7.03
C ASN A 12 -5.90 10.03 -6.45
N VAL A 13 -4.92 10.82 -6.87
CA VAL A 13 -3.56 10.79 -6.28
C VAL A 13 -3.59 11.07 -4.78
N ALA A 14 -4.30 12.11 -4.36
CA ALA A 14 -4.43 12.44 -2.94
C ALA A 14 -5.09 11.32 -2.12
N ILE A 15 -6.14 10.70 -2.67
CA ILE A 15 -6.79 9.52 -2.07
C ILE A 15 -5.78 8.40 -1.92
N HIS A 16 -5.02 8.07 -2.96
CA HIS A 16 -4.06 6.98 -2.94
C HIS A 16 -2.91 7.22 -1.93
N ILE A 17 -2.29 8.40 -1.97
CA ILE A 17 -1.20 8.77 -1.07
C ILE A 17 -1.65 8.70 0.39
N THR A 18 -2.92 9.00 0.67
CA THR A 18 -3.48 8.97 2.03
C THR A 18 -3.93 7.57 2.44
N CYS A 19 -4.72 6.90 1.61
CA CYS A 19 -5.40 5.65 1.96
C CYS A 19 -4.48 4.43 1.89
N VAL A 20 -3.49 4.37 1.00
CA VAL A 20 -2.59 3.19 0.92
C VAL A 20 -1.78 3.00 2.21
N PRO A 21 -1.11 4.03 2.79
CA PRO A 21 -0.43 3.86 4.08
C PRO A 21 -1.39 3.49 5.22
N ILE A 22 -2.58 4.08 5.24
CA ILE A 22 -3.61 3.76 6.25
C ILE A 22 -4.04 2.29 6.14
N LEU A 23 -4.28 1.79 4.92
CA LEU A 23 -4.65 0.40 4.69
C LEU A 23 -3.54 -0.57 5.13
N LEU A 24 -2.28 -0.23 4.89
CA LEU A 24 -1.14 -1.03 5.34
C LEU A 24 -1.07 -1.08 6.87
N VAL A 25 -1.14 0.08 7.54
CA VAL A 25 -1.08 0.16 9.01
C VAL A 25 -2.27 -0.55 9.65
N THR A 26 -3.50 -0.25 9.23
CA THR A 26 -4.70 -0.91 9.76
C THR A 26 -4.71 -2.41 9.48
N GLY A 27 -4.21 -2.85 8.33
CA GLY A 27 -4.03 -4.27 8.02
C GLY A 27 -3.06 -4.96 8.98
N ILE A 28 -1.92 -4.34 9.29
CA ILE A 28 -0.96 -4.85 10.30
C ILE A 28 -1.63 -4.93 11.68
N VAL A 29 -2.31 -3.87 12.12
CA VAL A 29 -3.01 -3.83 13.42
C VAL A 29 -4.07 -4.93 13.51
N LEU A 30 -4.89 -5.10 12.47
CA LEU A 30 -5.90 -6.17 12.43
C LEU A 30 -5.24 -7.55 12.49
N ALA A 31 -4.11 -7.75 11.80
CA ALA A 31 -3.34 -8.99 11.84
C ALA A 31 -2.70 -9.28 13.22
N CYS A 32 -2.47 -8.27 14.07
CA CYS A 32 -2.00 -8.46 15.45
C CYS A 32 -2.99 -9.24 16.34
N ASN A 33 -4.26 -9.40 15.94
CA ASN A 33 -5.23 -10.23 16.67
C ASN A 33 -4.92 -11.74 16.61
N CYS A 34 -4.05 -12.16 15.68
CA CYS A 34 -3.58 -13.53 15.64
C CYS A 34 -2.75 -13.82 16.90
N PRO A 35 -2.95 -14.96 17.59
CA PRO A 35 -2.06 -15.36 18.66
C PRO A 35 -0.63 -15.60 18.13
N PRO A 36 0.39 -15.62 19.01
CA PRO A 36 1.75 -15.96 18.61
C PRO A 36 1.77 -17.32 17.88
N LEU A 37 2.36 -17.36 16.70
CA LEU A 37 2.39 -18.54 15.84
C LEU A 37 3.47 -19.55 16.27
N PHE A 38 4.52 -19.07 16.93
CA PHE A 38 5.59 -19.89 17.49
C PHE A 38 6.21 -19.20 18.71
N PRO A 39 6.81 -19.96 19.64
CA PRO A 39 7.51 -19.38 20.78
C PRO A 39 8.79 -18.69 20.33
N VAL A 40 9.07 -17.52 20.91
CA VAL A 40 10.31 -16.77 20.69
C VAL A 40 11.20 -16.95 21.92
N PRO A 41 12.50 -17.30 21.77
CA PRO A 41 13.42 -17.37 22.91
C PRO A 41 13.50 -16.03 23.64
N SER A 42 13.50 -16.05 24.96
CA SER A 42 13.53 -14.84 25.81
C SER A 42 14.72 -13.93 25.52
N ALA A 43 15.83 -14.47 25.00
CA ALA A 43 17.02 -13.70 24.61
C ALA A 43 16.79 -12.74 23.43
N ILE A 44 15.76 -12.96 22.61
CA ILE A 44 15.45 -12.14 21.43
C ILE A 44 13.99 -11.65 21.43
N GLU A 45 13.28 -11.85 22.54
CA GLU A 45 11.92 -11.37 22.72
C GLU A 45 11.92 -9.85 22.85
N VAL A 46 11.04 -9.19 22.09
CA VAL A 46 10.86 -7.74 22.13
C VAL A 46 9.45 -7.43 22.60
N ALA A 47 9.35 -6.52 23.58
CA ALA A 47 8.07 -6.10 24.14
C ALA A 47 7.10 -5.64 23.04
N ASN A 48 5.84 -6.07 23.14
CA ASN A 48 4.76 -5.78 22.18
C ASN A 48 5.04 -6.19 20.73
N LEU A 49 6.02 -7.06 20.48
CA LEU A 49 6.27 -7.67 19.17
C LEU A 49 6.30 -9.20 19.27
N PRO A 50 5.22 -9.84 19.75
CA PRO A 50 5.12 -11.29 19.70
C PRO A 50 5.16 -11.79 18.26
N ALA A 51 5.55 -13.04 18.04
CA ALA A 51 5.57 -13.68 16.71
C ALA A 51 4.17 -14.01 16.16
N ASN A 52 3.26 -13.03 16.15
CA ASN A 52 1.96 -13.13 15.51
C ASN A 52 1.99 -12.62 14.06
N ALA A 53 0.85 -12.79 13.37
CA ALA A 53 0.72 -12.41 11.97
C ALA A 53 1.03 -10.92 11.70
N GLY A 54 0.67 -10.00 12.61
CA GLY A 54 0.97 -8.56 12.46
C GLY A 54 2.46 -8.26 12.51
N THR A 55 3.17 -8.78 13.53
CA THR A 55 4.64 -8.61 13.65
C THR A 55 5.38 -9.26 12.49
N ILE A 56 5.01 -10.50 12.14
CA ILE A 56 5.63 -11.22 11.02
C ILE A 56 5.39 -10.48 9.72
N GLY A 57 4.16 -10.02 9.47
CA GLY A 57 3.81 -9.22 8.31
C GLY A 57 4.67 -7.95 8.22
N ALA A 58 4.78 -7.19 9.32
CA ALA A 58 5.60 -5.99 9.35
C ALA A 58 7.09 -6.26 9.04
N ILE A 59 7.65 -7.35 9.57
CA ILE A 59 9.04 -7.77 9.29
C ILE A 59 9.20 -8.16 7.80
N ILE A 60 8.25 -8.92 7.24
CA ILE A 60 8.26 -9.30 5.83
C ILE A 60 8.21 -8.05 4.95
N TYR A 61 7.28 -7.13 5.20
CA TYR A 61 7.17 -5.88 4.45
C TYR A 61 8.45 -5.04 4.56
N ALA A 62 8.98 -4.86 5.78
CA ALA A 62 10.21 -4.09 6.01
C ALA A 62 11.40 -4.70 5.25
N THR A 63 11.60 -6.01 5.37
CA THR A 63 12.68 -6.73 4.70
C THR A 63 12.53 -6.64 3.19
N PHE A 64 11.34 -6.92 2.69
CA PHE A 64 11.04 -6.88 1.26
C PHE A 64 11.29 -5.48 0.67
N TYR A 65 10.88 -4.42 1.37
CA TYR A 65 11.11 -3.05 0.92
C TYR A 65 12.58 -2.62 0.98
N ILE A 66 13.32 -3.04 2.01
CA ILE A 66 14.76 -2.82 2.07
C ILE A 66 15.47 -3.55 0.92
N LEU A 67 15.04 -4.77 0.56
CA LEU A 67 15.62 -5.50 -0.56
C LEU A 67 15.34 -4.85 -1.92
N LEU A 68 14.17 -4.22 -2.08
CA LEU A 68 13.81 -3.51 -3.32
C LEU A 68 14.48 -2.14 -3.42
N GLU A 69 14.47 -1.37 -2.33
CA GLU A 69 15.05 -0.04 -2.27
C GLU A 69 15.64 0.18 -0.85
N PRO A 70 16.96 -0.03 -0.65
CA PRO A 70 17.55 -0.07 0.69
C PRO A 70 17.36 1.20 1.53
N ILE A 71 17.33 2.38 0.91
CA ILE A 71 17.27 3.65 1.64
C ILE A 71 15.81 3.97 1.99
N ALA A 72 14.92 4.03 1.00
CA ALA A 72 13.49 4.23 1.13
C ALA A 72 12.84 3.14 1.98
N GLY A 73 13.16 1.87 1.72
CA GLY A 73 12.74 0.73 2.53
C GLY A 73 13.27 0.82 3.96
N GLY A 74 14.54 1.20 4.12
CA GLY A 74 15.14 1.43 5.44
C GLY A 74 14.49 2.57 6.22
N LEU A 75 14.09 3.65 5.54
CA LEU A 75 13.34 4.77 6.13
C LEU A 75 11.90 4.39 6.50
N LEU A 76 11.27 3.50 5.74
CA LEU A 76 9.89 3.04 5.99
C LEU A 76 9.81 1.94 7.05
N ALA A 77 10.83 1.10 7.16
CA ALA A 77 10.86 -0.05 8.06
C ALA A 77 10.51 0.28 9.53
N PRO A 78 11.04 1.36 10.16
CA PRO A 78 10.65 1.75 11.51
C PRO A 78 9.15 1.99 11.67
N ALA A 79 8.49 2.60 10.67
CA ALA A 79 7.06 2.85 10.71
C ALA A 79 6.24 1.56 10.65
N LEU A 80 6.68 0.58 9.86
CA LEU A 80 6.04 -0.75 9.78
C LEU A 80 6.16 -1.52 11.09
N ILE A 81 7.36 -1.54 11.68
CA ILE A 81 7.59 -2.17 12.98
C ILE A 81 6.82 -1.43 14.08
N ALA A 82 6.76 -0.10 14.04
CA ALA A 82 5.96 0.68 14.97
C ALA A 82 4.46 0.36 14.84
N ALA A 83 3.94 0.16 13.62
CA ALA A 83 2.55 -0.25 13.42
C ALA A 83 2.23 -1.59 14.10
N ALA A 84 3.12 -2.58 14.00
CA ALA A 84 2.97 -3.85 14.71
C ALA A 84 3.11 -3.69 16.24
N TYR A 85 4.11 -2.91 16.69
CA TYR A 85 4.34 -2.65 18.12
C TYR A 85 3.12 -2.00 18.77
N TYR A 86 2.64 -0.89 18.19
CA TYR A 86 1.50 -0.16 18.72
C TYR A 86 0.19 -0.91 18.50
N GLY A 87 0.05 -1.68 17.41
CA GLY A 87 -1.09 -2.57 17.21
C GLY A 87 -1.25 -3.57 18.36
N ASN A 88 -0.18 -4.30 18.70
CA ASN A 88 -0.16 -5.22 19.82
C ASN A 88 -0.36 -4.51 21.17
N TYR A 89 0.30 -3.37 21.39
CA TYR A 89 0.17 -2.58 22.62
C TYR A 89 -1.26 -2.07 22.83
N PHE A 90 -1.91 -1.53 21.80
CA PHE A 90 -3.27 -1.05 21.92
C PHE A 90 -4.25 -2.20 22.10
N LEU A 91 -4.06 -3.33 21.41
CA LEU A 91 -4.90 -4.52 21.59
C LEU A 91 -4.81 -5.06 23.02
N SER A 92 -3.61 -5.11 23.61
CA SER A 92 -3.45 -5.55 25.00
C SER A 92 -4.01 -4.56 26.01
N THR A 93 -3.94 -3.25 25.72
CA THR A 93 -4.37 -2.18 26.64
C THR A 93 -5.87 -1.89 26.56
N HIS A 94 -6.45 -1.95 25.37
CA HIS A 94 -7.82 -1.50 25.10
C HIS A 94 -8.75 -2.60 24.56
N GLY A 95 -8.22 -3.78 24.23
CA GLY A 95 -9.00 -4.91 23.76
C GLY A 95 -9.64 -4.68 22.39
N SER A 96 -10.84 -5.23 22.20
CA SER A 96 -11.51 -5.28 20.89
C SER A 96 -11.94 -3.92 20.34
N ILE A 97 -11.97 -2.85 21.14
CA ILE A 97 -12.29 -1.49 20.64
C ILE A 97 -11.35 -1.05 19.53
N VAL A 98 -10.09 -1.49 19.60
CA VAL A 98 -9.07 -1.23 18.58
C VAL A 98 -9.48 -1.80 17.22
N ASN A 99 -10.13 -2.98 17.21
CA ASN A 99 -10.58 -3.62 15.98
C ASN A 99 -11.72 -2.87 15.31
N TYR A 100 -12.64 -2.28 16.09
CA TYR A 100 -13.72 -1.47 15.53
C TYR A 100 -13.16 -0.23 14.83
N TRP A 101 -12.20 0.46 15.46
CA TRP A 101 -11.56 1.62 14.85
C TRP A 101 -10.69 1.24 13.65
N ALA A 102 -9.79 0.26 13.81
CA ALA A 102 -8.91 -0.18 12.73
C ALA A 102 -9.72 -0.71 11.53
N GLY A 103 -10.74 -1.53 11.78
CA GLY A 103 -11.64 -2.06 10.76
C GLY A 103 -12.48 -0.97 10.08
N GLY A 104 -13.05 -0.05 10.85
CA GLY A 104 -13.82 1.08 10.31
C GLY A 104 -12.96 1.96 9.39
N ILE A 105 -11.77 2.35 9.85
CA ILE A 105 -10.81 3.13 9.06
C ILE A 105 -10.35 2.37 7.82
N HIS A 106 -10.12 1.06 7.94
CA HIS A 106 -9.72 0.19 6.81
C HIS A 106 -10.80 0.15 5.73
N VAL A 107 -12.06 -0.06 6.12
CA VAL A 107 -13.20 -0.10 5.19
C VAL A 107 -13.40 1.26 4.52
N VAL A 108 -13.40 2.36 5.27
CA VAL A 108 -13.55 3.71 4.71
C VAL A 108 -12.42 4.03 3.73
N SER A 109 -11.19 3.61 4.02
CA SER A 109 -10.04 3.81 3.13
C SER A 109 -10.19 3.03 1.82
N TRP A 110 -10.70 1.80 1.86
CA TRP A 110 -11.03 1.05 0.65
C TRP A 110 -12.16 1.68 -0.15
N LEU A 111 -13.23 2.14 0.50
CA LEU A 111 -14.33 2.84 -0.18
C LEU A 111 -13.83 4.10 -0.89
N ALA A 112 -12.97 4.89 -0.23
CA ALA A 112 -12.34 6.05 -0.84
C ALA A 112 -11.51 5.66 -2.07
N GLN A 113 -10.70 4.60 -2.00
CA GLN A 113 -9.91 4.09 -3.13
C GLN A 113 -10.81 3.65 -4.31
N PHE A 114 -11.90 2.93 -4.05
CA PHE A 114 -12.84 2.51 -5.09
C PHE A 114 -13.58 3.69 -5.72
N VAL A 115 -13.98 4.69 -4.92
CA VAL A 115 -14.54 5.94 -5.43
C VAL A 115 -13.51 6.69 -6.27
N GLY A 116 -12.25 6.77 -5.81
CA GLY A 116 -11.11 7.30 -6.54
C GLY A 116 -11.01 6.73 -7.96
N HIS A 117 -10.89 5.42 -8.05
CA HIS A 117 -10.78 4.69 -9.31
C HIS A 117 -12.04 4.77 -10.19
N GLY A 118 -13.22 4.58 -9.61
CA GLY A 118 -14.48 4.50 -10.35
C GLY A 118 -15.00 5.86 -10.82
N ALA A 119 -14.99 6.87 -9.95
CA ALA A 119 -15.56 8.17 -10.25
C ALA A 119 -14.62 9.08 -11.05
N PHE A 120 -13.32 9.04 -10.75
CA PHE A 120 -12.37 10.00 -11.33
C PHE A 120 -11.54 9.44 -12.48
N GLU A 121 -11.17 8.15 -12.44
CA GLU A 121 -10.36 7.52 -13.50
C GLU A 121 -11.21 6.62 -14.43
N LYS A 122 -12.42 6.22 -14.01
CA LYS A 122 -13.29 5.26 -14.72
C LYS A 122 -12.54 3.99 -15.15
N ARG A 123 -11.61 3.53 -14.31
CA ARG A 123 -10.80 2.34 -14.55
C ARG A 123 -10.95 1.36 -13.40
N ALA A 124 -10.83 0.08 -13.71
CA ALA A 124 -10.77 -0.95 -12.68
C ALA A 124 -9.49 -0.77 -11.83
N PRO A 125 -9.59 -0.96 -10.50
CA PRO A 125 -8.42 -0.95 -9.63
C PRO A 125 -7.51 -2.14 -9.97
N ALA A 126 -6.19 -1.92 -9.96
CA ALA A 126 -5.19 -2.95 -10.22
C ALA A 126 -5.26 -4.17 -9.26
N LEU A 127 -6.01 -4.03 -8.16
CA LEU A 127 -6.36 -5.11 -7.25
C LEU A 127 -7.03 -6.30 -7.96
N LEU A 128 -7.83 -6.03 -9.00
CA LEU A 128 -8.55 -7.07 -9.74
C LEU A 128 -7.64 -7.85 -10.70
N ASP A 129 -6.52 -7.25 -11.10
CA ASP A 129 -5.59 -7.83 -12.08
C ASP A 129 -4.42 -8.54 -11.40
N ASN A 130 -3.89 -7.99 -10.30
CA ASN A 130 -2.75 -8.55 -9.59
C ASN A 130 -2.73 -8.13 -8.11
N LEU A 131 -3.25 -9.00 -7.24
CA LEU A 131 -3.33 -8.78 -5.80
C LEU A 131 -1.97 -8.56 -5.14
N VAL A 132 -0.93 -9.28 -5.60
CA VAL A 132 0.43 -9.14 -5.06
C VAL A 132 0.98 -7.76 -5.39
N GLN A 133 0.84 -7.30 -6.64
CA GLN A 133 1.29 -5.96 -7.01
C GLN A 133 0.50 -4.88 -6.25
N ALA A 134 -0.80 -5.06 -6.09
CA ALA A 134 -1.68 -4.09 -5.44
C ALA A 134 -1.45 -3.98 -3.93
N LEU A 135 -1.20 -5.07 -3.21
CA LEU A 135 -0.99 -5.05 -1.76
C LEU A 135 0.48 -4.90 -1.38
N LEU A 136 1.36 -5.65 -2.05
CA LEU A 136 2.76 -5.71 -1.66
C LEU A 136 3.55 -4.52 -2.21
N LEU A 137 3.38 -4.15 -3.48
CA LEU A 137 4.22 -3.13 -4.12
C LEU A 137 3.65 -1.70 -4.00
N ALA A 138 2.32 -1.54 -4.00
CA ALA A 138 1.69 -0.22 -3.97
C ALA A 138 2.12 0.68 -2.79
N PRO A 139 2.28 0.17 -1.54
CA PRO A 139 2.70 1.03 -0.44
C PRO A 139 4.13 1.57 -0.61
N LEU A 140 5.05 0.75 -1.12
CA LEU A 140 6.40 1.23 -1.45
C LEU A 140 6.37 2.26 -2.57
N PHE A 141 5.51 2.10 -3.59
CA PHE A 141 5.38 3.09 -4.66
C PHE A 141 4.87 4.43 -4.15
N VAL A 142 3.82 4.45 -3.32
CA VAL A 142 3.35 5.68 -2.67
C VAL A 142 4.47 6.34 -1.87
N TRP A 143 5.22 5.55 -1.12
CA TRP A 143 6.35 6.07 -0.35
C TRP A 143 7.43 6.67 -1.25
N MET A 144 7.74 6.03 -2.38
CA MET A 144 8.67 6.55 -3.38
C MET A 144 8.18 7.86 -4.00
N GLU A 145 6.89 8.02 -4.30
CA GLU A 145 6.34 9.29 -4.79
C GLU A 145 6.55 10.44 -3.80
N VAL A 146 6.35 10.18 -2.50
CA VAL A 146 6.64 11.16 -1.45
C VAL A 146 8.14 11.49 -1.42
N LEU A 147 9.02 10.50 -1.50
CA LEU A 147 10.47 10.76 -1.53
C LEU A 147 10.91 11.51 -2.79
N PHE A 148 10.32 11.19 -3.95
CA PHE A 148 10.56 11.88 -5.21
C PHE A 148 10.17 13.35 -5.14
N PHE A 149 9.08 13.68 -4.43
CA PHE A 149 8.70 15.06 -4.16
C PHE A 149 9.78 15.82 -3.38
N PHE A 150 10.50 15.14 -2.48
CA PHE A 150 11.66 15.70 -1.77
C PHE A 150 12.99 15.62 -2.57
N GLY A 151 12.95 15.24 -3.85
CA GLY A 151 14.13 15.21 -4.72
C GLY A 151 14.97 13.93 -4.60
N TYR A 152 14.47 12.88 -3.97
CA TYR A 152 15.15 11.59 -3.90
C TYR A 152 15.27 10.96 -5.29
N ARG A 153 16.48 10.53 -5.69
CA ARG A 153 16.75 9.79 -6.96
C ARG A 153 16.03 10.35 -8.21
N PRO A 154 16.37 11.57 -8.67
CA PRO A 154 15.68 12.21 -9.81
C PRO A 154 15.74 11.37 -11.10
N GLU A 155 16.84 10.67 -11.37
CA GLU A 155 16.96 9.78 -12.53
C GLU A 155 15.98 8.59 -12.47
N LEU A 156 15.72 8.05 -11.27
CA LEU A 156 14.76 6.97 -11.08
C LEU A 156 13.34 7.49 -11.27
N LYS A 157 13.05 8.69 -10.74
CA LYS A 157 11.78 9.38 -10.96
C LYS A 157 11.52 9.58 -12.46
N GLU A 158 12.51 10.04 -13.21
CA GLU A 158 12.36 10.23 -14.66
C GLU A 158 12.03 8.91 -15.40
N ARG A 159 12.71 7.82 -15.04
CA ARG A 159 12.41 6.49 -15.62
C ARG A 159 11.01 6.00 -15.24
N PHE A 160 10.60 6.27 -14.00
CA PHE A 160 9.26 5.95 -13.51
C PHE A 160 8.20 6.72 -14.29
N ASP A 161 8.34 8.04 -14.42
CA ASP A 161 7.43 8.94 -15.14
C ASP A 161 7.30 8.52 -16.61
N LYS A 162 8.42 8.21 -17.28
CA LYS A 162 8.41 7.66 -18.66
C LYS A 162 7.65 6.35 -18.77
N GLY A 163 7.84 5.44 -17.81
CA GLY A 163 7.13 4.16 -17.78
C GLY A 163 5.61 4.36 -17.61
N VAL A 164 5.22 5.36 -16.84
CA VAL A 164 3.82 5.75 -16.62
C VAL A 164 3.18 6.31 -17.89
N GLU A 165 3.86 7.21 -18.60
CA GLU A 165 3.40 7.79 -19.86
C GLU A 165 3.11 6.71 -20.90
N VAL A 166 4.04 5.74 -21.06
CA VAL A 166 3.87 4.60 -21.99
C VAL A 166 2.61 3.79 -21.68
N GLU A 167 2.33 3.51 -20.40
CA GLU A 167 1.13 2.76 -20.00
C GLU A 167 -0.16 3.57 -20.20
N ILE A 168 -0.13 4.90 -19.97
CA ILE A 168 -1.26 5.78 -20.26
C ILE A 168 -1.58 5.78 -21.76
N GLU A 169 -0.56 5.86 -22.62
CA GLU A 169 -0.74 5.82 -24.07
C GLU A 169 -1.32 4.50 -24.55
N LYS A 170 -0.82 3.37 -24.03
CA LYS A 170 -1.36 2.03 -24.33
C LYS A 170 -2.85 1.96 -23.97
N PHE A 171 -3.21 2.41 -22.77
CA PHE A 171 -4.61 2.42 -22.34
C PHE A 171 -5.49 3.31 -23.25
N ARG A 172 -5.02 4.52 -23.59
CA ARG A 172 -5.76 5.43 -24.49
C ARG A 172 -5.98 4.81 -25.87
N LYS A 173 -4.99 4.08 -26.41
CA LYS A 173 -5.11 3.36 -27.68
C LYS A 173 -6.15 2.25 -27.59
N GLN A 174 -6.06 1.38 -26.58
CA GLN A 174 -7.01 0.30 -26.33
C GLN A 174 -8.45 0.80 -26.20
N ARG A 175 -8.67 1.92 -25.50
CA ARG A 175 -10.02 2.50 -25.37
C ARG A 175 -10.57 3.00 -26.69
N LYS A 176 -9.76 3.69 -27.50
CA LYS A 176 -10.16 4.16 -28.84
C LYS A 176 -10.49 2.98 -29.78
N GLU A 177 -9.72 1.91 -29.72
CA GLU A 177 -9.96 0.69 -30.51
C GLU A 177 -11.27 0.00 -30.08
N ALA A 178 -11.54 -0.09 -28.78
CA ALA A 178 -12.80 -0.62 -28.24
C ALA A 178 -14.01 0.22 -28.67
N GLU A 179 -13.93 1.55 -28.54
CA GLU A 179 -14.97 2.50 -28.97
C GLU A 179 -15.24 2.40 -30.49
N THR A 180 -14.18 2.27 -31.31
CA THR A 180 -14.29 2.12 -32.77
C THR A 180 -14.89 0.77 -33.18
N SER A 181 -14.63 -0.29 -32.40
CA SER A 181 -15.16 -1.63 -32.66
C SER A 181 -16.64 -1.76 -32.29
N GLN A 182 -17.09 -1.03 -31.27
CA GLN A 182 -18.50 -0.97 -30.85
C GLN A 182 -19.36 -0.07 -31.75
N GLY A 183 -18.79 0.99 -32.36
CA GLY A 183 -19.49 1.85 -33.31
C GLY A 183 -19.68 1.29 -34.72
N LYS A 184 -19.24 0.05 -34.98
CA LYS A 184 -19.41 -0.67 -36.26
C LYS A 184 -20.50 -1.77 -36.22
N GLN A 185 -21.25 -1.87 -35.12
CA GLN A 185 -22.45 -2.70 -35.01
C GLN A 185 -23.70 -1.81 -35.04
#